data_AF-A0A3S5DDU3-F1
#
_entry.id   AF-A0A3S5DDU3-F1
#
_cell.length_a   1.000
_cell.length_b   1.000
_cell.length_c   1.000
_cell.angle_alpha   90.00
_cell.angle_beta   90.00
_cell.angle_gamma   90.00
#
_symmetry.space_group_name_H-M   'P 1'
#
loop_
_entity.id
_entity.type
_entity.pdbx_description
1 polymer ?
#
loop_
_entity_poly.entity_id
_entity_poly.type
_entity_poly.pdbx_seq_one_letter_code
_entity_poly.pdbx_strand_id
1 'polypeptide(L)'
;MTNPTLAPQSDEYQQIHDGIIRLVDTARTETVRSINAIMTATYWEMGRRIVEFEQGGEARAAYGEQLIDRLSQDLSQRYKRGFSASNLWQFKKFYLYFQRIEILQTVSGESLHLAQLAKSFPLPGRRMSASCR
;
A
#
# COMPACT_ATOMS: atom_id res chain seq x y z
N MET A 1 61.20 32.78 0.66
CA MET A 1 59.96 32.39 1.37
C MET A 1 58.97 31.86 0.34
N THR A 2 59.12 30.61 -0.08
CA THR A 2 58.18 29.96 -1.01
C THR A 2 57.45 28.89 -0.21
N ASN A 3 56.20 29.18 0.10
CA ASN A 3 55.30 28.25 0.76
C ASN A 3 54.89 27.20 -0.29
N PRO A 4 55.19 25.90 -0.14
CA PRO A 4 54.71 24.91 -1.07
C PRO A 4 53.21 24.74 -0.81
N THR A 5 52.38 25.29 -1.69
CA THR A 5 50.97 24.93 -1.79
C THR A 5 50.92 23.45 -2.16
N LEU A 6 50.80 22.59 -1.14
CA LEU A 6 50.60 21.16 -1.30
C LEU A 6 49.18 20.97 -1.86
N ALA A 7 49.09 20.64 -3.14
CA ALA A 7 47.88 20.06 -3.70
C ALA A 7 47.48 18.83 -2.85
N PRO A 8 46.20 18.61 -2.57
CA PRO A 8 45.78 17.43 -1.82
C PRO A 8 46.33 16.19 -2.51
N GLN A 9 46.94 15.30 -1.71
CA GLN A 9 47.44 14.03 -2.20
C GLN A 9 46.27 13.28 -2.86
N SER A 10 46.51 12.66 -4.02
CA SER A 10 45.47 12.04 -4.86
C SER A 10 44.49 11.15 -4.09
N ASP A 11 44.99 10.48 -3.05
CA ASP A 11 44.25 9.53 -2.24
C ASP A 11 43.23 10.21 -1.31
N GLU A 12 43.55 11.39 -0.78
CA GLU A 12 42.64 12.17 0.06
C GLU A 12 41.48 12.73 -0.79
N TYR A 13 41.79 13.23 -1.97
CA TYR A 13 40.78 13.68 -2.92
C TYR A 13 39.86 12.53 -3.34
N GLN A 14 40.42 11.35 -3.66
CA GLN A 14 39.64 10.18 -4.05
C GLN A 14 38.71 9.71 -2.92
N GLN A 15 39.16 9.75 -1.67
CA GLN A 15 38.33 9.42 -0.51
C GLN A 15 37.13 10.36 -0.36
N ILE A 16 37.35 11.67 -0.50
CA ILE A 16 36.26 12.66 -0.45
C ILE A 16 35.31 12.47 -1.63
N HIS A 17 35.85 12.28 -2.84
CA HIS A 17 35.07 12.02 -4.06
C HIS A 17 34.15 10.81 -3.90
N ASP A 18 34.70 9.66 -3.46
CA ASP A 18 33.92 8.44 -3.28
C ASP A 18 32.92 8.56 -2.13
N GLY A 19 33.26 9.34 -1.08
CA GLY A 19 32.35 9.69 -0.01
C GLY A 19 31.13 10.46 -0.51
N ILE A 20 31.34 11.47 -1.36
CA ILE A 20 30.26 12.27 -1.96
C ILE A 20 29.39 11.40 -2.89
N ILE A 21 29.99 10.55 -3.73
CA ILE A 21 29.23 9.64 -4.59
C ILE A 21 28.32 8.74 -3.76
N ARG A 22 28.87 8.06 -2.75
CA ARG A 22 28.08 7.18 -1.87
C ARG A 22 26.94 7.92 -1.17
N LEU A 23 27.18 9.17 -0.74
CA LEU A 23 26.15 9.99 -0.12
C LEU A 23 25.00 10.28 -1.09
N VAL A 24 25.31 10.69 -2.32
CA VAL A 24 24.30 10.99 -3.35
C VAL A 24 23.54 9.73 -3.76
N ASP A 25 24.22 8.60 -3.93
CA ASP A 25 23.59 7.34 -4.31
C ASP A 25 22.65 6.82 -3.23
N THR A 26 23.07 6.94 -1.97
CA THR A 26 22.23 6.59 -0.81
C THR A 26 20.99 7.48 -0.77
N ALA A 27 21.16 8.81 -0.90
CA ALA A 27 20.04 9.75 -0.88
C ALA A 27 19.04 9.46 -2.02
N ARG A 28 19.52 9.16 -3.22
CA ARG A 28 18.68 8.81 -4.37
C ARG A 28 17.90 7.52 -4.11
N THR A 29 18.58 6.49 -3.62
CA THR A 29 17.98 5.18 -3.34
C THR A 29 16.88 5.28 -2.30
N GLU A 30 17.14 5.97 -1.20
CA GLU A 30 16.15 6.15 -0.12
C GLU A 30 14.96 6.99 -0.59
N THR A 31 15.22 8.04 -1.38
CA THR A 31 14.15 8.85 -1.98
C THR A 31 13.24 8.00 -2.88
N VAL A 32 13.82 7.20 -3.77
CA VAL A 32 13.05 6.31 -4.67
C VAL A 32 12.25 5.29 -3.88
N ARG A 33 12.83 4.68 -2.83
CA ARG A 33 12.13 3.73 -1.96
C ARG A 33 10.93 4.36 -1.27
N SER A 34 11.12 5.54 -0.66
CA SER A 34 10.06 6.28 0.02
C SER A 34 8.92 6.66 -0.94
N ILE A 35 9.26 7.22 -2.11
CA ILE A 35 8.29 7.57 -3.15
C ILE A 35 7.54 6.33 -3.61
N ASN A 36 8.23 5.23 -3.91
CA ASN A 36 7.58 4.01 -4.38
C ASN A 36 6.60 3.44 -3.35
N ALA A 37 6.93 3.49 -2.06
CA ALA A 37 6.02 3.07 -1.00
C ALA A 37 4.75 3.93 -0.96
N ILE A 38 4.90 5.26 -0.98
CA ILE A 38 3.78 6.21 -0.97
C ILE A 38 2.91 6.07 -2.23
N MET A 39 3.54 5.94 -3.40
CA MET A 39 2.84 5.79 -4.68
C MET A 39 2.06 4.48 -4.73
N THR A 40 2.64 3.38 -4.23
CA THR A 40 1.95 2.09 -4.16
C THR A 40 0.70 2.15 -3.29
N ALA A 41 0.80 2.75 -2.10
CA ALA A 41 -0.36 2.95 -1.22
C ALA A 41 -1.43 3.85 -1.87
N THR A 42 -0.99 4.91 -2.56
CA THR A 42 -1.87 5.84 -3.27
C THR A 42 -2.64 5.14 -4.40
N TYR A 43 -1.97 4.31 -5.20
CA TYR A 43 -2.60 3.56 -6.28
C TYR A 43 -3.59 2.51 -5.76
N TRP A 44 -3.27 1.84 -4.65
CA TRP A 44 -4.21 0.94 -3.98
C TRP A 44 -5.49 1.67 -3.55
N GLU A 45 -5.33 2.81 -2.89
CA GLU A 45 -6.43 3.62 -2.38
C GLU A 45 -7.28 4.23 -3.51
N MET A 46 -6.68 4.57 -4.65
CA MET A 46 -7.42 4.95 -5.86
C MET A 46 -8.27 3.79 -6.37
N GLY A 47 -7.70 2.58 -6.44
CA GLY A 47 -8.42 1.37 -6.82
C GLY A 47 -9.62 1.09 -5.92
N ARG A 48 -9.45 1.23 -4.59
CA ARG A 48 -10.53 1.10 -3.60
C ARG A 48 -11.68 2.05 -3.90
N ARG A 49 -11.39 3.35 -4.08
CA ARG A 49 -12.41 4.38 -4.35
C ARG A 49 -13.17 4.13 -5.65
N ILE A 50 -12.48 3.65 -6.69
CA ILE A 50 -13.12 3.28 -7.96
C ILE A 50 -14.12 2.14 -7.73
N VAL A 51 -13.71 1.08 -7.01
CA VAL A 51 -14.57 -0.09 -6.76
C VAL A 51 -15.76 0.26 -5.86
N GLU A 52 -15.53 1.01 -4.77
CA GLU A 52 -16.61 1.43 -3.86
C GLU A 52 -17.65 2.30 -4.58
N PHE A 53 -17.19 3.21 -5.44
CA PHE A 53 -18.08 4.06 -6.22
C PHE A 53 -18.92 3.24 -7.21
N GLU A 54 -18.34 2.22 -7.84
CA GLU A 54 -19.08 1.31 -8.73
C GLU A 54 -20.08 0.41 -7.98
N GLN A 55 -19.78 -0.02 -6.75
CA GLN A 55 -20.68 -0.85 -5.94
C GLN A 55 -21.86 -0.07 -5.36
N GLY A 56 -21.70 1.24 -5.14
CA GLY A 56 -22.76 2.15 -4.67
C GLY A 56 -23.72 2.64 -5.76
N GLY A 57 -23.41 2.40 -7.03
CA GLY A 57 -24.29 2.64 -8.18
C GLY A 57 -24.83 1.32 -8.73
N GLU A 58 -26.04 1.30 -9.29
CA GLU A 58 -26.57 0.07 -9.89
C GLU A 58 -25.62 -0.48 -10.95
N ALA A 59 -25.08 -1.67 -10.67
CA ALA A 59 -23.98 -2.28 -11.41
C ALA A 59 -24.23 -2.36 -12.91
N ARG A 60 -23.43 -1.62 -13.69
CA ARG A 60 -23.22 -1.88 -15.12
C ARG A 60 -21.76 -1.70 -15.47
N ALA A 61 -21.19 -2.66 -16.20
CA ALA A 61 -19.84 -2.55 -16.77
C ALA A 61 -19.65 -1.24 -17.56
N ALA A 62 -20.72 -0.77 -18.23
CA ALA A 62 -20.75 0.50 -18.94
C ALA A 62 -20.56 1.74 -18.04
N TYR A 63 -20.97 1.68 -16.76
CA TYR A 63 -20.79 2.80 -15.82
C TYR A 63 -19.34 2.91 -15.35
N GLY A 64 -18.69 1.76 -15.09
CA GLY A 64 -17.28 1.70 -14.73
C GLY A 64 -16.35 2.17 -15.85
N GLU A 65 -16.68 1.85 -17.11
CA GLU A 65 -15.96 2.37 -18.29
C GLU A 65 -16.04 3.90 -18.36
N GLN A 66 -17.24 4.48 -18.28
CA GLN A 66 -17.42 5.94 -18.32
C GLN A 66 -16.73 6.66 -17.15
N LEU A 67 -16.73 6.07 -15.96
CA LEU A 67 -16.03 6.60 -14.80
C LEU A 67 -14.52 6.68 -15.02
N ILE A 68 -13.91 5.58 -15.48
CA ILE A 68 -12.47 5.51 -15.71
C ILE A 68 -12.03 6.45 -16.83
N ASP A 69 -12.82 6.58 -17.89
CA ASP A 69 -12.53 7.51 -18.99
C ASP A 69 -12.55 8.96 -18.50
N ARG A 70 -13.57 9.34 -17.72
CA ARG A 70 -13.66 10.69 -17.15
C ARG A 70 -12.52 10.98 -16.17
N LEU A 71 -12.25 10.05 -15.26
CA LEU A 71 -11.13 10.17 -14.32
C LEU A 71 -9.80 10.30 -15.04
N SER A 72 -9.60 9.55 -16.13
CA SER A 72 -8.37 9.64 -16.90
C SER A 72 -8.18 11.02 -17.51
N GLN A 73 -9.24 11.62 -18.07
CA GLN A 73 -9.20 12.95 -18.65
C GLN A 73 -8.90 14.00 -17.58
N ASP A 74 -9.66 14.01 -16.48
CA ASP A 74 -9.53 14.99 -15.40
C ASP A 74 -8.14 14.92 -14.73
N LEU A 75 -7.68 13.70 -14.42
CA LEU A 75 -6.38 13.49 -13.77
C LEU A 75 -5.21 13.73 -14.72
N SER A 76 -5.33 13.37 -16.00
CA SER A 76 -4.29 13.67 -16.99
C SER A 76 -4.20 15.18 -17.26
N GLN A 77 -5.31 15.90 -17.24
CA GLN A 77 -5.28 17.36 -17.36
C GLN A 77 -4.57 18.02 -16.17
N ARG A 78 -4.81 17.52 -14.95
CA ARG A 78 -4.24 18.09 -13.73
C ARG A 78 -2.79 17.68 -13.46
N TYR A 79 -2.48 16.39 -13.63
CA TYR A 79 -1.22 15.77 -13.22
C TYR A 79 -0.36 15.27 -14.39
N LYS A 80 -0.86 15.35 -15.62
CA LYS A 80 -0.16 14.95 -16.85
C LYS A 80 0.07 13.44 -16.94
N ARG A 81 1.27 12.98 -16.61
CA ARG A 81 1.69 11.58 -16.81
C ARG A 81 1.28 10.71 -15.63
N GLY A 82 1.00 9.44 -15.92
CA GLY A 82 0.71 8.42 -14.89
C GLY A 82 -0.77 8.13 -14.65
N PHE A 83 -1.69 8.89 -15.26
CA PHE A 83 -3.15 8.76 -15.03
C PHE A 83 -3.96 8.43 -16.29
N SER A 84 -3.41 7.59 -17.16
CA SER A 84 -4.15 7.05 -18.31
C SER A 84 -5.26 6.09 -17.85
N ALA A 85 -6.26 5.88 -18.70
CA ALA A 85 -7.35 4.93 -18.44
C ALA A 85 -6.79 3.52 -18.12
N SER A 86 -5.74 3.09 -18.85
CA SER A 86 -5.05 1.82 -18.59
C SER A 86 -4.49 1.74 -17.17
N ASN A 87 -3.89 2.81 -16.66
CA ASN A 87 -3.36 2.84 -15.29
C ASN A 87 -4.48 2.79 -14.25
N LEU A 88 -5.58 3.49 -14.47
CA LEU A 88 -6.75 3.44 -13.57
C LEU A 88 -7.38 2.04 -13.54
N TRP A 89 -7.49 1.37 -14.69
CA TRP A 89 -7.87 -0.04 -14.74
C TRP A 89 -6.92 -0.95 -13.98
N GLN A 90 -5.61 -0.70 -14.05
CA GLN A 90 -4.62 -1.43 -13.26
C GLN A 90 -4.77 -1.18 -11.77
N PHE A 91 -5.05 0.05 -11.33
CA PHE A 91 -5.27 0.38 -9.92
C PHE A 91 -6.52 -0.34 -9.37
N LYS A 92 -7.61 -0.35 -10.14
CA LYS A 92 -8.82 -1.13 -9.83
C LYS A 92 -8.50 -2.63 -9.68
N LYS A 93 -7.81 -3.21 -10.66
CA LYS A 93 -7.39 -4.63 -10.63
C LYS A 93 -6.48 -4.93 -9.44
N PHE A 94 -5.55 -4.04 -9.13
CA PHE A 94 -4.64 -4.15 -8.00
C PHE A 94 -5.41 -4.22 -6.69
N TYR A 95 -6.35 -3.30 -6.45
CA TYR A 95 -7.21 -3.36 -5.27
C TYR A 95 -8.01 -4.67 -5.18
N LEU A 96 -8.70 -5.06 -6.26
CA LEU A 96 -9.50 -6.31 -6.28
C LEU A 96 -8.66 -7.56 -6.04
N TYR A 97 -7.44 -7.60 -6.57
CA TYR A 97 -6.54 -8.73 -6.39
C TYR A 97 -6.11 -8.87 -4.92
N PHE A 98 -5.79 -7.76 -4.25
CA PHE A 98 -5.36 -7.77 -2.85
C PHE A 98 -6.52 -7.94 -1.87
N GLN A 99 -7.71 -7.43 -2.18
CA GLN A 99 -8.93 -7.75 -1.43
C GLN A 99 -9.18 -9.26 -1.40
N ARG A 100 -8.94 -9.96 -2.52
CA ARG A 100 -9.07 -11.42 -2.60
C ARG A 100 -8.01 -12.17 -1.76
N ILE A 101 -6.84 -11.57 -1.51
CA ILE A 101 -5.77 -12.14 -0.69
C ILE A 101 -6.00 -11.88 0.80
N GLU A 102 -6.54 -10.72 1.15
CA GLU A 102 -6.90 -10.37 2.54
C GLU A 102 -7.98 -11.32 3.09
N ILE A 103 -8.89 -11.82 2.23
CA ILE A 103 -9.91 -12.83 2.55
C ILE A 103 -9.36 -14.27 2.45
N LEU A 104 -8.12 -14.51 2.88
CA LEU A 104 -7.54 -15.87 3.01
C LEU A 104 -7.43 -16.35 4.46
N GLN A 105 -7.77 -15.51 5.45
CA GLN A 105 -8.12 -16.01 6.77
C GLN A 105 -9.60 -16.38 6.75
N THR A 106 -9.89 -17.69 6.77
CA THR A 106 -11.21 -18.19 7.13
C THR A 106 -11.56 -17.59 8.48
N VAL A 107 -12.68 -16.86 8.58
CA VAL A 107 -13.29 -16.59 9.88
C VAL A 107 -13.51 -17.97 10.48
N SER A 108 -12.72 -18.36 11.49
CA SER A 108 -12.98 -19.57 12.27
C SER A 108 -14.26 -19.34 13.09
N GLY A 109 -15.39 -19.21 12.40
CA GLY A 109 -16.72 -19.31 12.94
C GLY A 109 -16.91 -20.75 13.36
N GLU A 110 -16.83 -20.98 14.66
CA GLU A 110 -17.21 -22.23 15.34
C GLU A 110 -16.45 -23.48 14.90
N SER A 111 -15.29 -23.72 15.52
CA SER A 111 -14.79 -25.08 15.65
C SER A 111 -15.70 -25.86 16.60
N LEU A 112 -16.52 -26.77 16.07
CA LEU A 112 -17.32 -27.74 16.86
C LEU A 112 -16.46 -28.50 17.88
N HIS A 113 -15.18 -28.71 17.56
CA HIS A 113 -14.21 -29.37 18.42
C HIS A 113 -13.88 -28.54 19.67
N LEU A 114 -13.73 -27.21 19.53
CA LEU A 114 -13.51 -26.31 20.67
C LEU A 114 -14.79 -26.16 21.51
N ALA A 115 -15.97 -26.19 20.90
CA ALA A 115 -17.24 -26.21 21.61
C ALA A 115 -17.45 -27.51 22.42
N GLN A 116 -16.94 -28.65 21.94
CA GLN A 116 -16.91 -29.91 22.70
C GLN A 116 -15.88 -29.84 23.85
N LEU A 117 -14.68 -29.33 23.59
CA LEU A 117 -13.63 -29.16 24.61
C LEU A 117 -14.04 -28.21 25.75
N ALA A 118 -14.77 -27.14 25.44
CA ALA A 118 -15.30 -26.19 26.42
C ALA A 118 -16.37 -26.80 27.34
N LYS A 119 -17.10 -27.84 26.90
CA LYS A 119 -18.05 -28.59 27.74
C LYS A 119 -17.33 -29.53 28.72
N SER A 120 -16.17 -30.06 28.33
CA SER A 120 -15.35 -30.94 29.18
C SER A 120 -14.53 -30.20 30.24
N PHE A 121 -14.35 -28.88 30.14
CA PHE A 121 -13.68 -28.06 31.15
C PHE A 121 -14.57 -26.89 31.58
N PRO A 122 -15.53 -27.10 32.50
CA PRO A 122 -16.31 -26.00 33.05
C PRO A 122 -15.41 -25.11 33.91
N LEU A 123 -15.14 -23.89 33.43
CA LEU A 123 -14.40 -22.90 34.21
C LEU A 123 -15.19 -22.53 35.46
N PRO A 124 -14.58 -22.57 36.67
CA PRO A 124 -15.26 -22.26 37.91
C PRO A 124 -15.48 -20.76 37.98
N GLY A 125 -16.69 -20.30 37.61
CA GLY A 125 -17.02 -18.88 37.79
C GLY A 125 -18.22 -18.34 37.05
N ARG A 126 -18.87 -19.08 36.13
CA ARG A 126 -20.09 -18.58 35.48
C ARG A 126 -21.32 -18.83 36.35
N ARG A 127 -21.49 -18.01 37.39
CA ARG A 127 -22.74 -17.89 38.12
C ARG A 127 -23.75 -17.18 37.20
N MET A 128 -24.46 -17.93 36.38
CA MET A 128 -25.64 -17.43 35.66
C MET A 128 -26.74 -17.18 36.69
N SER A 129 -26.87 -15.95 37.20
CA SER A 129 -28.10 -15.52 37.84
C SER A 129 -29.13 -15.25 36.74
N ALA A 130 -29.84 -16.28 36.34
CA ALA A 130 -31.09 -16.15 35.61
C ALA A 130 -32.21 -16.04 36.64
N SER A 131 -32.66 -14.81 36.92
CA SER A 131 -34.04 -14.53 37.36
C SER A 131 -34.23 -13.02 37.47
N CYS A 132 -34.86 -12.42 36.46
CA CYS A 132 -36.11 -11.73 36.70
C CYS A 132 -36.88 -11.56 35.39
N ARG A 133 -38.18 -11.79 35.54
CA ARG A 133 -39.25 -11.42 34.63
C ARG A 133 -39.30 -9.91 34.44
#